data_AF-A0A1U8HX54-F1
#
_entry.id   AF-A0A1U8HX54-F1
#
_cell.length_a   1.000
_cell.length_b   1.000
_cell.length_c   1.000
_cell.angle_alpha   90.00
_cell.angle_beta   90.00
_cell.angle_gamma   90.00
#
_symmetry.space_group_name_H-M   'P 1'
#
loop_
_entity.id
_entity.type
_entity.pdbx_description
1 polymer ?
#
loop_
_entity_poly.entity_id
_entity_poly.type
_entity_poly.pdbx_seq_one_letter_code
_entity_poly.pdbx_strand_id
1 'polypeptide(L)'
;MDPKNVDCCEERSKSLRARYIYAIIFFTINLTAWFIRDYGHSVFPPTYYKEACGTTGHDCFHTLGVLRVSLGCFIFFFLMFLTTFIARKLYEACSKWHSGWWKLKFFLLLASMVVPFFIPPGFIHIYGEVARVGAGIFLLLQLISVIEFIRWWNKYWSPDEQSNQRSCSIALFTSTVFYGVSICGIVSMYYFYAPRPACSLNIFFITWTALLLIVMMVISLHSKVNRGLLSSGIMASYVVFLCWSAIRSEPVDEKCNVQKPDNRKFDWTTVLGFLIAIGAIVMATFSTGIDSKSFQFNKNNVKLEDDIRYNYGFFHMIFSLGAMHFALLSISWNLKDSATEWSIDVGWASAGVKIINEWVAATVYTWKLVSPVVKQYRVVNNEQTMQP
;
A
#
# COMPACT_ATOMS: atom_id res chain seq x y z
N MET A 1 1.77 -20.37 37.74
CA MET A 1 2.34 -19.71 36.55
C MET A 1 3.71 -19.20 36.93
N ASP A 2 4.74 -19.49 36.12
CA ASP A 2 6.11 -19.02 36.35
C ASP A 2 6.17 -17.48 36.21
N PRO A 3 6.74 -16.72 37.16
CA PRO A 3 6.88 -15.27 37.09
C PRO A 3 7.52 -14.78 35.78
N LYS A 4 8.45 -15.54 35.17
CA LYS A 4 9.04 -15.18 33.87
C LYS A 4 8.02 -15.16 32.72
N ASN A 5 7.02 -16.03 32.77
CA ASN A 5 5.97 -16.07 31.74
C ASN A 5 4.99 -14.90 31.87
N VAL A 6 4.77 -14.42 33.10
CA VAL A 6 3.91 -13.25 33.37
C VAL A 6 4.54 -11.98 32.80
N ASP A 7 5.83 -11.74 33.09
CA ASP A 7 6.57 -10.57 32.57
C ASP A 7 6.63 -10.56 31.03
N CYS A 8 6.85 -11.73 30.42
CA CYS A 8 6.89 -11.85 28.96
C CYS A 8 5.53 -11.54 28.31
N CYS A 9 4.42 -11.96 28.92
CA CYS A 9 3.07 -11.64 28.45
C CYS A 9 2.78 -10.14 28.52
N GLU A 10 3.22 -9.47 29.59
CA GLU A 10 3.03 -8.04 29.76
C GLU A 10 3.79 -7.22 28.71
N GLU A 11 5.07 -7.51 28.51
CA GLU A 11 5.89 -6.81 27.50
C GLU A 11 5.38 -7.06 26.07
N ARG A 12 4.91 -8.28 25.79
CA ARG A 12 4.23 -8.59 24.53
C ARG A 12 2.97 -7.75 24.33
N SER A 13 2.15 -7.60 25.37
CA SER A 13 0.95 -6.76 25.34
C SER A 13 1.29 -5.29 25.08
N LYS A 14 2.34 -4.75 25.73
CA LYS A 14 2.83 -3.39 25.50
C LYS A 14 3.25 -3.19 24.04
N SER A 15 4.00 -4.12 23.45
CA SER A 15 4.40 -4.06 22.04
C SER A 15 3.20 -4.14 21.08
N LEU A 16 2.20 -4.97 21.39
CA LEU A 16 0.98 -5.09 20.59
C LEU A 16 0.08 -3.85 20.70
N ARG A 17 0.14 -3.10 21.79
CA ARG A 17 -0.54 -1.81 21.93
C ARG A 17 0.21 -0.70 21.19
N ALA A 18 1.55 -0.72 21.23
CA ALA A 18 2.39 0.30 20.59
C ALA A 18 2.14 0.44 19.09
N ARG A 19 1.97 -0.65 18.35
CA ARG A 19 1.64 -0.61 16.90
C ARG A 19 0.37 0.19 16.59
N TYR A 20 -0.66 0.12 17.45
CA TYR A 20 -1.90 0.88 17.24
C TYR A 20 -1.70 2.36 17.54
N ILE A 21 -0.88 2.69 18.55
CA ILE A 21 -0.50 4.08 18.83
C ILE A 21 0.25 4.67 17.62
N TYR A 22 1.20 3.94 17.02
CA TYR A 22 1.87 4.39 15.80
C TYR A 22 0.91 4.55 14.62
N ALA A 23 -0.08 3.66 14.46
CA ALA A 23 -1.12 3.80 13.44
C ALA A 23 -1.96 5.07 13.64
N ILE A 24 -2.32 5.39 14.89
CA ILE A 24 -3.06 6.61 15.23
C ILE A 24 -2.19 7.84 14.95
N ILE A 25 -0.92 7.85 15.37
CA ILE A 25 0.03 8.93 15.07
C ILE A 25 0.13 9.15 13.56
N PHE A 26 0.31 8.08 12.78
CA PHE A 26 0.38 8.14 11.34
C PHE A 26 -0.92 8.69 10.73
N PHE A 27 -2.09 8.23 11.20
CA PHE A 27 -3.39 8.76 10.78
C PHE A 27 -3.52 10.26 11.04
N THR A 28 -3.19 10.72 12.26
CA THR A 28 -3.23 12.14 12.63
C THR A 28 -2.29 12.98 11.76
N ILE A 29 -1.07 12.51 11.50
CA ILE A 29 -0.12 13.25 10.64
C ILE A 29 -0.64 13.36 9.21
N ASN A 30 -1.18 12.29 8.63
CA ASN A 30 -1.74 12.32 7.28
C ASN A 30 -2.98 13.22 7.20
N LEU A 31 -3.80 13.25 8.26
CA LEU A 31 -4.91 14.19 8.37
C LEU A 31 -4.42 15.65 8.42
N THR A 32 -3.37 15.92 9.19
CA THR A 32 -2.72 17.24 9.23
C THR A 32 -2.10 17.61 7.88
N ALA A 33 -1.46 16.67 7.18
CA ALA A 33 -0.90 16.90 5.85
C ALA A 33 -1.99 17.29 4.85
N TRP A 34 -3.13 16.58 4.86
CA TRP A 34 -4.30 16.92 4.06
C TRP A 34 -4.87 18.31 4.41
N PHE A 35 -5.01 18.61 5.71
CA PHE A 35 -5.49 19.91 6.16
C PHE A 35 -4.57 21.06 5.72
N ILE A 36 -3.25 20.90 5.86
CA ILE A 36 -2.26 21.89 5.42
C ILE A 36 -2.30 22.06 3.90
N ARG A 37 -2.51 20.96 3.15
CA ARG A 37 -2.70 21.02 1.69
C ARG A 37 -3.88 21.92 1.35
N ASP A 38 -5.09 21.61 1.83
CA ASP A 38 -6.31 22.25 1.31
C ASP A 38 -6.54 23.63 1.95
N TYR A 39 -6.17 23.82 3.23
CA TYR A 39 -6.49 25.03 4.00
C TYR A 39 -5.28 25.88 4.40
N GLY A 40 -4.05 25.41 4.19
CA GLY A 40 -2.85 26.07 4.74
C GLY A 40 -2.62 27.51 4.26
N HIS A 41 -3.18 27.89 3.10
CA HIS A 41 -3.09 29.26 2.58
C HIS A 41 -3.77 30.30 3.50
N SER A 42 -4.75 29.87 4.31
CA SER A 42 -5.44 30.72 5.28
C SER A 42 -4.68 30.88 6.61
N VAL A 43 -3.70 30.01 6.88
CA VAL A 43 -3.02 29.90 8.18
C VAL A 43 -1.60 30.48 8.15
N PHE A 44 -0.90 30.45 7.00
CA PHE A 44 0.51 30.86 6.90
C PHE A 44 0.71 32.15 6.07
N PRO A 45 1.56 33.11 6.52
CA PRO A 45 1.78 34.39 5.82
C PRO A 45 2.41 34.22 4.42
N PRO A 46 1.99 35.01 3.41
CA PRO A 46 2.49 34.93 2.02
C PRO A 46 3.98 35.25 1.81
N THR A 47 4.64 35.91 2.77
CA THR A 47 5.94 36.56 2.58
C THR A 47 7.13 35.59 2.48
N TYR A 48 7.10 34.47 3.21
CA TYR A 48 8.16 33.44 3.14
C TYR A 48 8.10 32.58 1.85
N TYR A 49 6.99 32.67 1.10
CA TYR A 49 6.67 31.76 -0.01
C TYR A 49 6.69 32.42 -1.38
N LYS A 50 6.54 33.75 -1.46
CA LYS A 50 6.66 34.51 -2.72
C LYS A 50 8.01 34.33 -3.41
N GLU A 51 9.10 34.16 -2.64
CA GLU A 51 10.45 33.88 -3.18
C GLU A 51 10.61 32.44 -3.68
N ALA A 52 9.83 31.49 -3.15
CA ALA A 52 9.93 30.06 -3.46
C ALA A 52 9.12 29.63 -4.70
N CYS A 53 7.96 30.27 -4.92
CA CYS A 53 6.95 29.82 -5.87
C CYS A 53 6.62 30.84 -6.99
N GLY A 54 7.30 32.00 -7.03
CA GLY A 54 7.07 33.04 -8.04
C GLY A 54 5.73 33.79 -7.88
N THR A 55 5.42 34.66 -8.84
CA THR A 55 4.26 35.59 -8.80
C THR A 55 2.88 34.91 -8.93
N THR A 56 2.83 33.64 -9.35
CA THR A 56 1.62 32.80 -9.42
C THR A 56 1.48 31.82 -8.24
N GLY A 57 2.28 32.00 -7.18
CA GLY A 57 2.64 31.01 -6.14
C GLY A 57 1.59 30.45 -5.18
N HIS A 58 0.29 30.39 -5.53
CA HIS A 58 -0.70 29.66 -4.73
C HIS A 58 -0.61 28.14 -4.95
N ASP A 59 -0.38 27.71 -6.18
CA ASP A 59 -0.42 26.29 -6.58
C ASP A 59 0.74 25.45 -6.02
N CYS A 60 1.91 26.07 -5.87
CA CYS A 60 3.12 25.46 -5.32
C CYS A 60 3.04 25.28 -3.78
N PHE A 61 2.15 26.03 -3.11
CA PHE A 61 1.94 25.92 -1.67
C PHE A 61 1.36 24.56 -1.26
N HIS A 62 0.34 24.07 -2.00
CA HIS A 62 -0.33 22.80 -1.73
C HIS A 62 0.67 21.64 -1.76
N THR A 63 1.47 21.54 -2.83
CA THR A 63 2.46 20.49 -3.04
C THR A 63 3.59 20.55 -2.01
N LEU A 64 4.17 21.73 -1.75
CA LEU A 64 5.26 21.88 -0.78
C LEU A 64 4.80 21.65 0.67
N GLY A 65 3.59 22.07 1.02
CA GLY A 65 3.02 21.88 2.36
C GLY A 65 2.91 20.40 2.73
N VAL A 66 2.32 19.59 1.85
CA VAL A 66 2.21 18.13 2.05
C VAL A 66 3.58 17.47 2.13
N LEU A 67 4.49 17.83 1.22
CA LEU A 67 5.83 17.24 1.17
C LEU A 67 6.62 17.52 2.46
N ARG A 68 6.47 18.70 3.07
CA ARG A 68 7.10 19.02 4.37
C ARG A 68 6.56 18.18 5.51
N VAL A 69 5.24 18.06 5.63
CA VAL A 69 4.61 17.23 6.68
C VAL A 69 4.98 15.76 6.49
N SER A 70 4.95 15.28 5.25
CA SER A 70 5.40 13.93 4.88
C SER A 70 6.87 13.70 5.20
N LEU A 71 7.76 14.67 4.90
CA LEU A 71 9.18 14.58 5.26
C LEU A 71 9.37 14.47 6.77
N GLY A 72 8.60 15.22 7.56
CA GLY A 72 8.64 15.11 9.01
C GLY A 72 8.17 13.75 9.54
N CYS A 73 7.14 13.19 8.90
CA CYS A 73 6.66 11.83 9.16
C CYS A 73 7.72 10.77 8.81
N PHE A 74 8.32 10.90 7.63
CA PHE A 74 9.41 10.06 7.17
C PHE A 74 10.57 10.09 8.15
N ILE A 75 11.05 11.27 8.56
CA ILE A 75 12.16 11.42 9.53
C ILE A 75 11.83 10.71 10.84
N PHE A 76 10.64 10.91 11.40
CA PHE A 76 10.22 10.25 12.65
C PHE A 76 10.30 8.72 12.54
N PHE A 77 9.62 8.15 11.55
CA PHE A 77 9.55 6.70 11.39
C PHE A 77 10.89 6.11 10.93
N PHE A 78 11.70 6.84 10.17
CA PHE A 78 13.03 6.41 9.78
C PHE A 78 14.01 6.39 10.96
N LEU A 79 13.96 7.37 11.86
CA LEU A 79 14.74 7.33 13.11
C LEU A 79 14.29 6.17 14.01
N MET A 80 12.98 5.93 14.09
CA MET A 80 12.45 4.75 14.78
C MET A 80 12.93 3.44 14.14
N PHE A 81 13.02 3.38 12.81
CA PHE A 81 13.61 2.25 12.09
C PHE A 81 15.07 2.02 12.48
N LEU A 82 15.92 3.05 12.37
CA LEU A 82 17.35 2.94 12.70
C LEU A 82 17.58 2.48 14.14
N THR A 83 16.79 3.01 15.08
CA THR A 83 16.92 2.68 16.51
C THR A 83 16.32 1.32 16.90
N THR A 84 15.52 0.69 16.04
CA THR A 84 14.87 -0.60 16.34
C THR A 84 15.24 -1.73 15.39
N PHE A 85 16.10 -1.48 14.39
CA PHE A 85 16.48 -2.45 13.37
C PHE A 85 17.11 -3.73 13.93
N ILE A 86 17.86 -3.62 15.03
CA ILE A 86 18.59 -4.74 15.66
C ILE A 86 17.68 -5.53 16.61
N ALA A 87 16.48 -5.05 16.94
CA ALA A 87 15.61 -5.69 17.93
C ALA A 87 15.20 -7.10 17.48
N ARG A 88 15.50 -8.11 18.30
CA ARG A 88 15.10 -9.52 18.08
C ARG A 88 14.29 -10.07 19.25
N LYS A 89 14.59 -9.66 20.48
CA LYS A 89 13.95 -10.15 21.71
C LYS A 89 13.15 -9.06 22.43
N LEU A 90 12.12 -9.46 23.18
CA LEU A 90 11.22 -8.55 23.90
C LEU A 90 11.93 -7.70 24.98
N TYR A 91 12.97 -8.22 25.63
CA TYR A 91 13.62 -7.54 26.76
C TYR A 91 14.77 -6.59 26.37
N GLU A 92 15.16 -6.57 25.08
CA GLU A 92 16.24 -5.71 24.59
C GLU A 92 15.89 -4.22 24.76
N ALA A 93 16.92 -3.38 24.94
CA ALA A 93 16.76 -1.94 25.08
C ALA A 93 15.98 -1.33 23.89
N CYS A 94 16.21 -1.83 22.68
CA CYS A 94 15.50 -1.42 21.46
C CYS A 94 13.99 -1.73 21.53
N SER A 95 13.60 -2.84 22.17
CA SER A 95 12.21 -3.25 22.35
C SER A 95 11.49 -2.40 23.40
N LYS A 96 12.21 -2.03 24.48
CA LYS A 96 11.75 -1.05 25.47
C LYS A 96 11.60 0.34 24.85
N TRP A 97 12.55 0.75 23.99
CA TRP A 97 12.42 1.97 23.19
C TRP A 97 11.20 1.89 22.28
N HIS A 98 10.99 0.81 21.53
CA HIS A 98 9.82 0.66 20.64
C HIS A 98 8.47 0.78 21.39
N SER A 99 8.33 0.12 22.54
CA SER A 99 7.03 -0.01 23.24
C SER A 99 6.79 1.06 24.32
N GLY A 100 7.85 1.72 24.78
CA GLY A 100 7.83 2.67 25.90
C GLY A 100 8.30 4.07 25.52
N TRP A 101 8.85 4.80 26.51
CA TRP A 101 9.52 6.11 26.35
C TRP A 101 8.73 7.14 25.51
N TRP A 102 7.41 7.13 25.65
CA TRP A 102 6.49 7.95 24.85
C TRP A 102 6.72 9.45 24.99
N LYS A 103 7.14 9.93 26.17
CA LYS A 103 7.50 11.35 26.36
C LYS A 103 8.64 11.78 25.44
N LEU A 104 9.72 11.00 25.36
CA LEU A 104 10.86 11.31 24.51
C LEU A 104 10.47 11.22 23.02
N LYS A 105 9.67 10.23 22.65
CA LYS A 105 9.15 10.11 21.27
C LYS A 105 8.24 11.24 20.88
N PHE A 106 7.46 11.78 21.81
CA PHE A 106 6.60 12.94 21.55
C PHE A 106 7.44 14.16 21.18
N PHE A 107 8.52 14.43 21.93
CA PHE A 107 9.46 15.50 21.56
C PHE A 107 10.17 15.22 20.24
N LEU A 108 10.58 13.98 19.99
CA LEU A 108 11.17 13.57 18.71
C LEU A 108 10.20 13.80 17.54
N LEU A 109 8.93 13.45 17.71
CA LEU A 109 7.88 13.66 16.72
C LEU A 109 7.63 15.14 16.47
N LEU A 110 7.55 15.95 17.53
CA LEU A 110 7.38 17.39 17.38
C LEU A 110 8.56 18.02 16.62
N ALA A 111 9.78 17.66 17.01
CA ALA A 111 11.00 18.13 16.35
C ALA A 111 11.03 17.71 14.88
N SER A 112 10.73 16.44 14.57
CA SER A 112 10.72 15.96 13.19
C SER A 112 9.64 16.63 12.34
N MET A 113 8.51 17.04 12.92
CA MET A 113 7.46 17.78 12.20
C MET A 113 7.84 19.24 11.93
N VAL A 114 8.57 19.89 12.85
CA VAL A 114 8.93 21.30 12.72
C VAL A 114 10.14 21.51 11.79
N VAL A 115 11.16 20.64 11.86
CA VAL A 115 12.40 20.77 11.07
C VAL A 115 12.17 20.98 9.56
N PRO A 116 11.30 20.23 8.87
CA PRO A 116 11.02 20.40 7.44
C PRO A 116 10.56 21.80 7.01
N PHE A 117 9.98 22.60 7.92
CA PHE A 117 9.52 23.95 7.60
C PHE A 117 10.67 24.96 7.48
N PHE A 118 11.82 24.66 8.08
CA PHE A 118 13.04 25.46 7.93
C PHE A 118 13.88 25.06 6.71
N ILE A 119 13.53 23.96 6.03
CA ILE A 119 14.27 23.46 4.87
C ILE A 119 13.88 24.26 3.61
N PRO A 120 14.88 24.73 2.82
CA PRO A 120 14.63 25.45 1.58
C PRO A 120 13.82 24.63 0.56
N PRO A 121 13.00 25.27 -0.30
CA PRO A 121 12.12 24.60 -1.26
C PRO A 121 12.83 23.62 -2.20
N GLY A 122 14.07 23.94 -2.63
CA GLY A 122 14.85 23.08 -3.52
C GLY A 122 15.10 21.68 -2.93
N PHE A 123 15.38 21.58 -1.64
CA PHE A 123 15.55 20.29 -0.96
C PHE A 123 14.23 19.53 -0.80
N ILE A 124 13.11 20.24 -0.63
CA ILE A 124 11.78 19.63 -0.57
C ILE A 124 11.40 19.03 -1.92
N HIS A 125 11.77 19.67 -3.03
CA HIS A 125 11.58 19.11 -4.36
C HIS A 125 12.44 17.85 -4.57
N ILE A 126 13.71 17.85 -4.13
CA ILE A 126 14.57 16.66 -4.15
C ILE A 126 13.94 15.53 -3.32
N TYR A 127 13.44 15.83 -2.12
CA TYR A 127 12.71 14.87 -1.30
C TYR A 127 11.50 14.31 -2.05
N GLY A 128 10.74 15.14 -2.76
CA GLY A 128 9.62 14.70 -3.58
C GLY A 128 10.01 13.69 -4.67
N GLU A 129 11.14 13.89 -5.34
CA GLU A 129 11.68 12.92 -6.30
C GLU A 129 12.11 11.61 -5.63
N VAL A 130 12.77 11.69 -4.46
CA VAL A 130 13.10 10.51 -3.65
C VAL A 130 11.84 9.78 -3.19
N ALA A 131 10.80 10.54 -2.82
CA ALA A 131 9.53 10.01 -2.36
C ALA A 131 8.77 9.29 -3.49
N ARG A 132 8.96 9.62 -4.77
CA ARG A 132 8.45 8.80 -5.90
C ARG A 132 9.01 7.39 -5.86
N VAL A 133 10.33 7.27 -5.68
CA VAL A 133 11.00 5.96 -5.60
C VAL A 133 10.54 5.21 -4.36
N GLY A 134 10.50 5.87 -3.21
CA GLY A 134 10.02 5.29 -1.96
C GLY A 134 8.56 4.82 -2.01
N ALA A 135 7.68 5.59 -2.64
CA ALA A 135 6.30 5.22 -2.88
C ALA A 135 6.17 4.00 -3.82
N GLY A 136 7.02 3.90 -4.84
CA GLY A 136 7.12 2.71 -5.68
C GLY A 136 7.53 1.46 -4.89
N ILE A 137 8.54 1.57 -4.02
CA ILE A 137 8.96 0.48 -3.12
C ILE A 137 7.81 0.09 -2.18
N PHE A 138 7.12 1.07 -1.60
CA PHE A 138 5.95 0.83 -0.75
C PHE A 138 4.88 0.01 -1.46
N LEU A 139 4.51 0.39 -2.69
CA LEU A 139 3.51 -0.34 -3.49
C LEU A 139 3.93 -1.79 -3.74
N LEU A 140 5.20 -2.06 -4.04
CA LEU A 140 5.72 -3.42 -4.21
C LEU A 140 5.63 -4.26 -2.93
N LEU A 141 6.01 -3.67 -1.78
CA LEU A 141 5.94 -4.35 -0.48
C LEU A 141 4.48 -4.60 -0.07
N GLN A 142 3.61 -3.61 -0.23
CA GLN A 142 2.18 -3.73 0.02
C GLN A 142 1.56 -4.82 -0.85
N LEU A 143 1.91 -4.86 -2.14
CA LEU A 143 1.44 -5.87 -3.07
C LEU A 143 1.83 -7.29 -2.64
N ILE A 144 3.09 -7.50 -2.24
CA ILE A 144 3.55 -8.81 -1.75
C ILE A 144 2.74 -9.22 -0.52
N SER A 145 2.50 -8.29 0.41
CA SER A 145 1.69 -8.54 1.60
C SER A 145 0.24 -8.90 1.25
N VAL A 146 -0.38 -8.20 0.29
CA VAL A 146 -1.73 -8.50 -0.21
C VAL A 146 -1.78 -9.91 -0.82
N ILE A 147 -0.79 -10.32 -1.62
CA ILE A 147 -0.77 -11.67 -2.22
C ILE A 147 -0.61 -12.76 -1.15
N GLU A 148 0.21 -12.53 -0.12
CA GLU A 148 0.36 -13.46 1.01
C GLU A 148 -0.93 -13.53 1.84
N PHE A 149 -1.61 -12.39 2.04
CA PHE A 149 -2.92 -12.32 2.67
C PHE A 149 -3.98 -13.10 1.87
N ILE A 150 -4.04 -12.94 0.55
CA ILE A 150 -4.94 -13.70 -0.33
C ILE A 150 -4.67 -15.21 -0.20
N ARG A 151 -3.40 -15.63 -0.13
CA ARG A 151 -3.06 -17.05 0.07
C ARG A 151 -3.43 -17.56 1.45
N TRP A 152 -3.25 -16.75 2.49
CA TRP A 152 -3.70 -17.08 3.84
C TRP A 152 -5.23 -17.22 3.87
N TRP A 153 -5.95 -16.29 3.23
CA TRP A 153 -7.40 -16.33 3.09
C TRP A 153 -7.85 -17.59 2.34
N ASN A 154 -7.22 -17.91 1.21
CA ASN A 154 -7.50 -19.13 0.46
C ASN A 154 -7.35 -20.38 1.31
N LYS A 155 -6.27 -20.49 2.10
CA LYS A 155 -6.05 -21.63 3.01
C LYS A 155 -7.09 -21.68 4.14
N TYR A 156 -7.56 -20.53 4.61
CA TYR A 156 -8.57 -20.46 5.67
C TYR A 156 -9.94 -21.00 5.20
N TRP A 157 -10.35 -20.65 3.97
CA TRP A 157 -11.63 -21.10 3.39
C TRP A 157 -11.55 -22.47 2.71
N SER A 158 -10.35 -22.89 2.28
CA SER A 158 -10.08 -24.18 1.67
C SER A 158 -8.89 -24.88 2.38
N PRO A 159 -9.07 -25.36 3.61
CA PRO A 159 -8.06 -26.17 4.30
C PRO A 159 -7.84 -27.51 3.59
N ASP A 160 -6.61 -28.02 3.59
CA ASP A 160 -6.20 -29.22 2.85
C ASP A 160 -7.05 -30.48 3.20
N GLU A 161 -7.63 -31.06 2.15
CA GLU A 161 -7.97 -32.45 1.81
C GLU A 161 -8.51 -33.50 2.81
N GLN A 162 -8.70 -33.24 4.11
CA GLN A 162 -9.17 -34.32 5.02
C GLN A 162 -10.47 -34.09 5.81
N SER A 163 -11.26 -33.06 5.49
CA SER A 163 -12.66 -33.09 5.93
C SER A 163 -13.60 -32.24 5.07
N ASN A 164 -14.67 -32.91 4.62
CA ASN A 164 -15.98 -32.33 4.33
C ASN A 164 -16.21 -31.81 2.89
N GLN A 165 -17.11 -32.48 2.15
CA GLN A 165 -17.70 -32.04 0.85
C GLN A 165 -18.19 -30.58 0.89
N ARG A 166 -18.59 -30.12 2.09
CA ARG A 166 -19.01 -28.74 2.37
C ARG A 166 -17.90 -27.71 2.14
N SER A 167 -16.63 -28.02 2.44
CA SER A 167 -15.52 -27.07 2.27
C SER A 167 -15.17 -26.84 0.80
N CYS A 168 -15.21 -27.89 -0.02
CA CYS A 168 -15.01 -27.79 -1.46
C CYS A 168 -16.15 -26.99 -2.13
N SER A 169 -17.40 -27.25 -1.72
CA SER A 169 -18.56 -26.51 -2.20
C SER A 169 -18.50 -25.01 -1.87
N ILE A 170 -18.06 -24.65 -0.65
CA ILE A 170 -17.88 -23.25 -0.25
C ILE A 170 -16.78 -22.57 -1.08
N ALA A 171 -15.62 -23.22 -1.23
CA ALA A 171 -14.51 -22.65 -2.00
C ALA A 171 -14.89 -22.41 -3.48
N LEU A 172 -15.61 -23.34 -4.10
CA LEU A 172 -16.13 -23.18 -5.47
C LEU A 172 -17.16 -22.05 -5.56
N PHE A 173 -18.14 -22.00 -4.64
CA PHE A 173 -19.13 -20.94 -4.61
C PHE A 173 -18.47 -19.56 -4.49
N THR A 174 -17.56 -19.40 -3.52
CA THR A 174 -16.83 -18.15 -3.31
C THR A 174 -15.98 -17.78 -4.53
N SER A 175 -15.32 -18.75 -5.17
CA SER A 175 -14.57 -18.52 -6.40
C SER A 175 -15.46 -18.00 -7.54
N THR A 176 -16.64 -18.59 -7.72
CA THR A 176 -17.61 -18.17 -8.74
C THR A 176 -18.07 -16.72 -8.49
N VAL A 177 -18.31 -16.35 -7.23
CA VAL A 177 -18.68 -14.97 -6.86
C VAL A 177 -17.57 -13.99 -7.25
N PHE A 178 -16.31 -14.27 -6.92
CA PHE A 178 -15.19 -13.37 -7.26
C PHE A 178 -14.98 -13.23 -8.77
N TYR A 179 -15.08 -14.33 -9.54
CA TYR A 179 -15.03 -14.22 -11.00
C TYR A 179 -16.23 -13.47 -11.58
N GLY A 180 -17.43 -13.68 -11.04
CA GLY A 180 -18.63 -12.93 -11.42
C GLY A 180 -18.46 -11.43 -11.20
N VAL A 181 -17.98 -11.03 -10.03
CA VAL A 181 -17.67 -9.62 -9.71
C VAL A 181 -16.61 -9.06 -10.68
N SER A 182 -15.58 -9.83 -10.99
CA SER A 182 -14.52 -9.43 -11.92
C SER A 182 -15.06 -9.17 -13.33
N ILE A 183 -15.91 -10.06 -13.84
CA ILE A 183 -16.57 -9.91 -15.16
C ILE A 183 -17.51 -8.72 -15.17
N CYS A 184 -18.35 -8.57 -14.14
CA CYS A 184 -19.22 -7.39 -13.98
C CYS A 184 -18.42 -6.09 -13.95
N GLY A 185 -17.26 -6.08 -13.29
CA GLY A 185 -16.34 -4.94 -13.26
C GLY A 185 -15.80 -4.59 -14.66
N ILE A 186 -15.33 -5.58 -15.41
CA ILE A 186 -14.86 -5.38 -16.80
C ILE A 186 -15.96 -4.81 -17.70
N VAL A 187 -17.16 -5.40 -17.68
CA VAL A 187 -18.32 -4.94 -18.47
C VAL A 187 -18.70 -3.52 -18.09
N SER A 188 -18.77 -3.24 -16.79
CA SER A 188 -19.08 -1.89 -16.28
C SER A 188 -18.03 -0.88 -16.74
N MET A 189 -16.73 -1.24 -16.73
CA MET A 189 -15.67 -0.35 -17.19
C MET A 189 -15.78 -0.04 -18.69
N TYR A 190 -16.10 -1.02 -19.53
CA TYR A 190 -16.33 -0.77 -20.95
C TYR A 190 -17.51 0.19 -21.18
N TYR A 191 -18.61 -0.02 -20.44
CA TYR A 191 -19.80 0.80 -20.58
C TYR A 191 -19.57 2.26 -20.17
N PHE A 192 -18.92 2.49 -19.02
CA PHE A 192 -18.77 3.84 -18.47
C PHE A 192 -17.54 4.60 -18.99
N TYR A 193 -16.42 3.92 -19.27
CA TYR A 193 -15.13 4.58 -19.56
C TYR A 193 -14.58 4.31 -20.97
N ALA A 194 -15.23 3.44 -21.75
CA ALA A 194 -14.86 3.17 -23.14
C ALA A 194 -16.07 3.10 -24.12
N PRO A 195 -17.03 4.05 -24.08
CA PRO A 195 -18.23 3.99 -24.92
C PRO A 195 -17.95 4.27 -26.41
N ARG A 196 -16.78 4.83 -26.76
CA ARG A 196 -16.42 5.26 -28.11
C ARG A 196 -15.02 4.74 -28.49
N PRO A 197 -14.75 4.49 -29.79
CA PRO A 197 -13.44 4.05 -30.26
C PRO A 197 -12.33 5.10 -30.05
N ALA A 198 -12.70 6.37 -29.81
CA ALA A 198 -11.77 7.43 -29.45
C ALA A 198 -11.07 7.19 -28.10
N CYS A 199 -11.62 6.34 -27.22
CA CYS A 199 -11.06 6.00 -25.91
C CYS A 199 -10.08 4.82 -26.00
N SER A 200 -9.16 4.86 -26.96
CA SER A 200 -8.26 3.74 -27.30
C SER A 200 -7.39 3.29 -26.13
N LEU A 201 -6.97 4.22 -25.28
CA LEU A 201 -6.14 3.94 -24.11
C LEU A 201 -6.93 3.20 -23.02
N ASN A 202 -8.16 3.63 -22.70
CA ASN A 202 -9.03 2.93 -21.75
C ASN A 202 -9.43 1.55 -22.28
N ILE A 203 -9.72 1.43 -23.58
CA ILE A 203 -9.96 0.13 -24.23
C ILE A 203 -8.74 -0.78 -24.06
N PHE A 204 -7.53 -0.27 -24.31
CA PHE A 204 -6.30 -1.03 -24.13
C PHE A 204 -6.10 -1.52 -22.69
N PHE A 205 -6.29 -0.66 -21.69
CA PHE A 205 -6.17 -1.06 -20.29
C PHE A 205 -7.19 -2.13 -19.91
N ILE A 206 -8.47 -1.95 -20.24
CA ILE A 206 -9.52 -2.92 -19.89
C ILE A 206 -9.32 -4.25 -20.61
N THR A 207 -8.97 -4.23 -21.91
CA THR A 207 -8.68 -5.45 -22.69
C THR A 207 -7.48 -6.21 -22.11
N TRP A 208 -6.42 -5.50 -21.73
CA TRP A 208 -5.23 -6.10 -21.15
C TRP A 208 -5.51 -6.70 -19.76
N THR A 209 -6.26 -6.01 -18.90
CA THR A 209 -6.73 -6.55 -17.62
C THR A 209 -7.53 -7.84 -17.83
N ALA A 210 -8.44 -7.88 -18.80
CA ALA A 210 -9.20 -9.09 -19.13
C ALA A 210 -8.29 -10.24 -19.60
N LEU A 211 -7.25 -9.95 -20.38
CA LEU A 211 -6.25 -10.94 -20.78
C LEU A 211 -5.47 -11.49 -19.57
N LEU A 212 -5.00 -10.62 -18.67
CA LEU A 212 -4.29 -11.03 -17.45
C LEU A 212 -5.15 -11.96 -16.59
N LEU A 213 -6.46 -11.69 -16.48
CA LEU A 213 -7.43 -12.54 -15.80
C LEU A 213 -7.49 -13.96 -16.40
N ILE A 214 -7.60 -14.06 -17.72
CA ILE A 214 -7.62 -15.35 -18.43
C ILE A 214 -6.31 -16.10 -18.21
N VAL A 215 -5.16 -15.42 -18.33
CA VAL A 215 -3.84 -16.02 -18.12
C VAL A 215 -3.70 -16.56 -16.69
N MET A 216 -4.06 -15.77 -15.67
CA MET A 216 -4.00 -16.20 -14.28
C MET A 216 -4.92 -17.40 -13.99
N MET A 217 -6.11 -17.42 -14.59
CA MET A 217 -7.05 -18.55 -14.47
C MET A 217 -6.47 -19.83 -15.09
N VAL A 218 -5.97 -19.76 -16.33
CA VAL A 218 -5.39 -20.92 -17.04
C VAL A 218 -4.19 -21.49 -16.27
N ILE A 219 -3.30 -20.63 -15.77
CA ILE A 219 -2.12 -21.08 -14.99
C ILE A 219 -2.55 -21.71 -13.67
N SER A 220 -3.59 -21.20 -13.01
CA SER A 220 -4.06 -21.74 -11.74
C SER A 220 -4.72 -23.11 -11.88
N LEU A 221 -5.34 -23.38 -13.03
CA LEU A 221 -5.93 -24.68 -13.39
C LEU A 221 -4.92 -25.70 -13.91
N HIS A 222 -3.72 -25.27 -14.29
CA HIS A 222 -2.72 -26.16 -14.84
C HIS A 222 -2.37 -27.28 -13.84
N SER A 223 -2.37 -28.53 -14.32
CA SER A 223 -2.26 -29.74 -13.49
C SER A 223 -1.04 -29.77 -12.58
N LYS A 224 0.08 -29.17 -13.00
CA LYS A 224 1.31 -29.08 -12.18
C LYS A 224 1.26 -28.02 -11.07
N VAL A 225 0.35 -27.05 -11.15
CA VAL A 225 0.19 -25.98 -10.14
C VAL A 225 -0.94 -26.33 -9.17
N ASN A 226 -2.10 -26.72 -9.71
CA ASN A 226 -3.32 -27.16 -9.03
C ASN A 226 -3.60 -26.47 -7.66
N ARG A 227 -3.64 -25.13 -7.66
CA ARG A 227 -3.81 -24.32 -6.43
C ARG A 227 -5.27 -23.98 -6.10
N GLY A 228 -6.21 -24.51 -6.88
CA GLY A 228 -7.64 -24.17 -6.81
C GLY A 228 -7.97 -22.80 -7.43
N LEU A 229 -9.25 -22.59 -7.76
CA LEU A 229 -9.72 -21.39 -8.46
C LEU A 229 -9.92 -20.16 -7.55
N LEU A 230 -10.10 -20.37 -6.24
CA LEU A 230 -10.45 -19.31 -5.29
C LEU A 230 -9.37 -18.23 -5.18
N SER A 231 -8.09 -18.62 -5.02
CA SER A 231 -6.95 -17.69 -4.99
C SER A 231 -6.89 -16.82 -6.25
N SER A 232 -7.09 -17.43 -7.43
CA SER A 232 -7.10 -16.70 -8.71
C SER A 232 -8.32 -15.79 -8.88
N GLY A 233 -9.49 -16.19 -8.37
CA GLY A 233 -10.69 -15.36 -8.39
C GLY A 233 -10.54 -14.11 -7.53
N ILE A 234 -10.01 -14.24 -6.31
CA ILE A 234 -9.73 -13.09 -5.43
C ILE A 234 -8.72 -12.15 -6.09
N MET A 235 -7.65 -12.72 -6.68
CA MET A 235 -6.64 -11.94 -7.40
C MET A 235 -7.24 -11.24 -8.63
N ALA A 236 -8.12 -11.91 -9.39
CA ALA A 236 -8.82 -11.31 -10.53
C ALA A 236 -9.64 -10.08 -10.11
N SER A 237 -10.37 -10.17 -8.99
CA SER A 237 -11.12 -9.02 -8.47
C SER A 237 -10.20 -7.87 -8.05
N TYR A 238 -9.04 -8.18 -7.46
CA TYR A 238 -8.05 -7.17 -7.09
C TYR A 238 -7.44 -6.46 -8.30
N VAL A 239 -7.07 -7.21 -9.35
CA VAL A 239 -6.54 -6.66 -10.61
C VAL A 239 -7.58 -5.78 -11.32
N VAL A 240 -8.84 -6.22 -11.38
CA VAL A 240 -9.95 -5.39 -11.91
C VAL A 240 -10.16 -4.12 -11.10
N PHE A 241 -10.06 -4.19 -9.76
CA PHE A 241 -10.13 -3.01 -8.90
C PHE A 241 -8.97 -2.02 -9.15
N LEU A 242 -7.74 -2.51 -9.35
CA LEU A 242 -6.60 -1.66 -9.67
C LEU A 242 -6.77 -0.95 -11.02
N CYS A 243 -7.25 -1.68 -12.05
CA CYS A 243 -7.58 -1.11 -13.36
C CYS A 243 -8.65 -0.01 -13.23
N TRP A 244 -9.75 -0.31 -12.53
CA TRP A 244 -10.81 0.66 -12.28
C TRP A 244 -10.30 1.91 -11.54
N SER A 245 -9.48 1.72 -10.51
CA SER A 245 -8.87 2.83 -9.77
C SER A 245 -7.94 3.68 -10.64
N ALA A 246 -7.23 3.06 -11.60
CA ALA A 246 -6.37 3.76 -12.53
C ALA A 246 -7.14 4.59 -13.55
N ILE A 247 -8.22 4.04 -14.12
CA ILE A 247 -9.09 4.76 -15.07
C ILE A 247 -9.80 5.93 -14.36
N ARG A 248 -10.23 5.75 -13.10
CA ARG A 248 -10.77 6.85 -12.27
C ARG A 248 -9.77 7.96 -11.99
N SER A 249 -8.47 7.69 -12.12
CA SER A 249 -7.39 8.65 -11.99
C SER A 249 -7.09 9.41 -13.29
N GLU A 250 -7.71 9.05 -14.41
CA GLU A 250 -7.65 9.81 -15.66
C GLU A 250 -8.20 11.24 -15.43
N PRO A 251 -7.52 12.29 -15.92
CA PRO A 251 -8.08 13.64 -15.85
C PRO A 251 -9.42 13.70 -16.60
N VAL A 252 -10.30 14.60 -16.16
CA VAL A 252 -11.63 14.74 -16.78
C VAL A 252 -11.47 15.12 -18.24
N ASP A 253 -11.99 14.26 -19.12
CA ASP A 253 -12.04 14.49 -20.56
C ASP A 253 -13.47 14.24 -21.04
N GLU A 254 -14.01 15.17 -21.82
CA GLU A 254 -15.40 15.15 -22.30
C GLU A 254 -15.70 13.93 -23.18
N LYS A 255 -14.68 13.24 -23.68
CA LYS A 255 -14.83 12.10 -24.61
C LYS A 255 -14.95 10.76 -23.90
N CYS A 256 -14.22 10.56 -22.80
CA CYS A 256 -14.00 9.23 -22.21
C CYS A 256 -14.30 9.16 -20.71
N ASN A 257 -14.02 10.22 -19.95
CA ASN A 257 -14.32 10.29 -18.52
C ASN A 257 -15.26 11.48 -18.25
N VAL A 258 -16.55 11.29 -18.53
CA VAL A 258 -17.58 12.33 -18.35
C VAL A 258 -17.91 12.45 -16.87
N GLN A 259 -17.11 13.23 -16.15
CA GLN A 259 -17.49 13.71 -14.82
C GLN A 259 -18.34 14.95 -15.02
N LYS A 260 -19.64 14.88 -14.67
CA LYS A 260 -20.51 16.06 -14.71
C LYS A 260 -19.84 17.18 -13.90
N PRO A 261 -19.81 18.42 -14.38
CA PRO A 261 -19.29 19.53 -13.59
C PRO A 261 -20.15 19.67 -12.35
N ASP A 262 -19.65 19.14 -11.22
CA ASP A 262 -20.30 19.33 -9.94
C ASP A 262 -20.13 20.81 -9.59
N ASN A 263 -21.26 21.51 -9.47
CA ASN A 263 -21.30 22.83 -8.87
C ASN A 263 -20.79 22.68 -7.44
N ARG A 264 -19.48 22.90 -7.23
CA ARG A 264 -18.76 22.74 -5.96
C ARG A 264 -19.38 23.60 -4.85
N LYS A 265 -20.47 23.14 -4.26
CA LYS A 265 -20.82 23.41 -2.86
C LYS A 265 -20.08 22.37 -2.03
N PHE A 266 -19.59 22.77 -0.87
CA PHE A 266 -18.98 21.89 0.12
C PHE A 266 -19.80 20.59 0.26
N ASP A 267 -19.30 19.50 -0.31
CA ASP A 267 -19.99 18.22 -0.33
C ASP A 267 -19.37 17.29 0.70
N TRP A 268 -20.16 16.94 1.72
CA TRP A 268 -19.80 15.98 2.76
C TRP A 268 -19.35 14.64 2.19
N THR A 269 -19.80 14.27 0.98
CA THR A 269 -19.37 13.03 0.31
C THR A 269 -17.89 13.07 -0.08
N THR A 270 -17.36 14.24 -0.45
CA THR A 270 -15.96 14.41 -0.81
C THR A 270 -15.09 14.29 0.44
N VAL A 271 -15.41 15.03 1.51
CA VAL A 271 -14.73 14.92 2.82
C VAL A 271 -14.72 13.46 3.31
N LEU A 272 -15.85 12.77 3.20
CA LEU A 272 -15.95 11.36 3.60
C LEU A 272 -15.04 10.47 2.73
N GLY A 273 -15.00 10.68 1.42
CA GLY A 273 -14.11 9.96 0.50
C GLY A 273 -12.64 10.14 0.85
N PHE A 274 -12.25 11.36 1.24
CA PHE A 274 -10.90 11.67 1.73
C PHE A 274 -10.54 10.91 3.01
N LEU A 275 -11.42 10.90 4.00
CA LEU A 275 -11.19 10.16 5.25
C LEU A 275 -11.08 8.65 5.01
N ILE A 276 -11.90 8.11 4.11
CA ILE A 276 -11.82 6.70 3.69
C ILE A 276 -10.47 6.43 3.01
N ALA A 277 -10.01 7.31 2.11
CA ALA A 277 -8.72 7.16 1.44
C ALA A 277 -7.54 7.18 2.43
N ILE A 278 -7.52 8.14 3.37
CA ILE A 278 -6.51 8.19 4.45
C ILE A 278 -6.56 6.91 5.28
N GLY A 279 -7.75 6.48 5.69
CA GLY A 279 -7.95 5.25 6.45
C GLY A 279 -7.46 4.01 5.71
N ALA A 280 -7.72 3.91 4.40
CA ALA A 280 -7.23 2.82 3.57
C ALA A 280 -5.69 2.79 3.49
N ILE A 281 -5.04 3.95 3.35
CA ILE A 281 -3.58 4.06 3.31
C ILE A 281 -2.96 3.68 4.67
N VAL A 282 -3.56 4.13 5.78
CA VAL A 282 -3.12 3.75 7.13
C VAL A 282 -3.27 2.25 7.34
N MET A 283 -4.39 1.66 6.92
CA MET A 283 -4.63 0.22 7.02
C MET A 283 -3.66 -0.58 6.16
N ALA A 284 -3.40 -0.14 4.93
CA ALA A 284 -2.41 -0.76 4.03
C ALA A 284 -0.99 -0.70 4.61
N THR A 285 -0.61 0.45 5.17
CA THR A 285 0.69 0.65 5.83
C THR A 285 0.81 -0.24 7.06
N PHE A 286 -0.23 -0.27 7.90
CA PHE A 286 -0.27 -1.08 9.12
C PHE A 286 -0.21 -2.58 8.81
N SER A 287 -1.04 -3.07 7.89
CA SER A 287 -1.08 -4.49 7.51
C SER A 287 0.24 -4.95 6.93
N THR A 288 0.82 -4.16 6.03
CA THR A 288 2.14 -4.44 5.43
C THR A 288 3.22 -4.43 6.50
N GLY A 289 3.22 -3.44 7.41
CA GLY A 289 4.22 -3.31 8.47
C GLY A 289 4.25 -4.47 9.46
N ILE A 290 3.09 -5.06 9.78
CA ILE A 290 3.04 -6.24 10.67
C ILE A 290 3.39 -7.55 9.94
N ASP A 291 3.34 -7.57 8.60
CA ASP A 291 3.55 -8.75 7.77
C ASP A 291 5.04 -9.03 7.44
N SER A 292 5.94 -8.64 8.35
CA SER A 292 7.38 -8.90 8.23
C SER A 292 7.76 -10.36 7.94
N LYS A 293 6.91 -11.33 8.28
CA LYS A 293 7.15 -12.78 8.06
C LYS A 293 7.12 -13.16 6.58
N SER A 294 6.33 -12.46 5.77
CA SER A 294 6.26 -12.66 4.32
C SER A 294 7.59 -12.35 3.61
N PHE A 295 8.45 -11.57 4.27
CA PHE A 295 9.74 -11.13 3.75
C PHE A 295 10.94 -11.84 4.40
N GLN A 296 10.71 -12.73 5.36
CA GLN A 296 11.78 -13.52 5.99
C GLN A 296 12.17 -14.71 5.09
N PHE A 297 13.38 -14.67 4.54
CA PHE A 297 13.92 -15.71 3.67
C PHE A 297 14.25 -17.02 4.40
N ASN A 298 14.53 -16.97 5.71
CA ASN A 298 14.84 -18.17 6.50
C ASN A 298 13.71 -18.47 7.49
N LYS A 299 12.86 -19.43 7.14
CA LYS A 299 11.65 -19.80 7.88
C LYS A 299 11.89 -20.87 8.96
N ASN A 300 13.13 -21.31 9.15
CA ASN A 300 13.47 -22.56 9.86
C ASN A 300 13.94 -22.39 11.31
N ASN A 301 13.84 -21.20 11.91
CA ASN A 301 14.21 -21.01 13.30
C ASN A 301 13.01 -21.26 14.23
N VAL A 302 13.20 -22.12 15.23
CA VAL A 302 12.25 -22.33 16.33
C VAL A 302 12.02 -20.99 17.03
N LYS A 303 10.76 -20.55 17.13
CA LYS A 303 10.42 -19.31 17.83
C LYS A 303 10.40 -19.54 19.33
N LEU A 304 11.18 -18.75 20.05
CA LEU A 304 11.16 -18.74 21.50
C LEU A 304 10.04 -17.84 22.02
N GLU A 305 9.67 -18.04 23.27
CA GLU A 305 8.58 -17.28 23.90
C GLU A 305 8.92 -15.79 24.07
N ASP A 306 10.21 -15.46 24.19
CA ASP A 306 10.75 -14.10 24.28
C ASP A 306 10.97 -13.40 22.93
N ASP A 307 10.70 -14.07 21.80
CA ASP A 307 10.83 -13.48 20.46
C ASP A 307 9.73 -12.47 20.16
N ILE A 308 10.10 -11.40 19.43
CA ILE A 308 9.15 -10.39 18.97
C ILE A 308 8.19 -10.95 17.90
N ARG A 309 6.92 -10.52 17.92
CA ARG A 309 5.87 -11.08 17.04
C ARG A 309 6.00 -10.66 15.58
N TYR A 310 6.55 -9.47 15.36
CA TYR A 310 6.84 -8.84 14.08
C TYR A 310 8.14 -8.04 14.21
N ASN A 311 8.87 -7.84 13.10
CA ASN A 311 10.11 -7.08 13.14
C ASN A 311 9.82 -5.57 13.28
N TYR A 312 10.30 -4.95 14.36
CA TYR A 312 10.05 -3.53 14.66
C TYR A 312 10.68 -2.58 13.66
N GLY A 313 11.91 -2.88 13.20
CA GLY A 313 12.55 -2.13 12.13
C GLY A 313 11.71 -2.15 10.86
N PHE A 314 11.36 -3.34 10.35
CA PHE A 314 10.52 -3.48 9.16
C PHE A 314 9.20 -2.72 9.30
N PHE A 315 8.54 -2.80 10.45
CA PHE A 315 7.32 -2.04 10.72
C PHE A 315 7.52 -0.54 10.54
N HIS A 316 8.54 0.05 11.17
CA HIS A 316 8.82 1.49 11.07
C HIS A 316 9.30 1.91 9.67
N MET A 317 10.06 1.05 8.99
CA MET A 317 10.45 1.26 7.59
C MET A 317 9.21 1.37 6.69
N ILE A 318 8.24 0.47 6.83
CA ILE A 318 6.98 0.52 6.06
C ILE A 318 6.20 1.81 6.34
N PHE A 319 6.15 2.29 7.59
CA PHE A 319 5.51 3.57 7.91
C PHE A 319 6.24 4.77 7.29
N SER A 320 7.57 4.74 7.23
CA SER A 320 8.37 5.78 6.56
C SER A 320 8.12 5.81 5.05
N LEU A 321 8.03 4.65 4.40
CA LEU A 321 7.70 4.51 2.99
C LEU A 321 6.23 4.86 2.71
N GLY A 322 5.33 4.53 3.64
CA GLY A 322 3.92 4.91 3.61
C GLY A 322 3.73 6.42 3.67
N ALA A 323 4.56 7.16 4.42
CA ALA A 323 4.54 8.62 4.45
C ALA A 323 4.90 9.22 3.08
N MET A 324 5.90 8.65 2.40
CA MET A 324 6.26 9.04 1.03
C MET A 324 5.10 8.72 0.07
N HIS A 325 4.53 7.52 0.16
CA HIS A 325 3.39 7.13 -0.67
C HIS A 325 2.19 8.06 -0.50
N PHE A 326 1.80 8.38 0.75
CA PHE A 326 0.70 9.31 1.02
C PHE A 326 0.93 10.69 0.40
N ALA A 327 2.16 11.22 0.50
CA ALA A 327 2.50 12.48 -0.14
C ALA A 327 2.31 12.43 -1.65
N LEU A 328 2.79 11.37 -2.31
CA LEU A 328 2.67 11.22 -3.75
C LEU A 328 1.22 11.08 -4.21
N LEU A 329 0.39 10.34 -3.47
CA LEU A 329 -1.05 10.27 -3.75
C LEU A 329 -1.72 11.65 -3.62
N SER A 330 -1.37 12.40 -2.57
CA SER A 330 -1.93 13.73 -2.27
C SER A 330 -1.58 14.80 -3.30
N ILE A 331 -0.50 14.61 -4.07
CA ILE A 331 -0.07 15.49 -5.17
C ILE A 331 -0.27 14.83 -6.55
N SER A 332 -1.06 13.75 -6.61
CA SER A 332 -1.37 13.02 -7.85
C SER A 332 -0.13 12.54 -8.64
N TRP A 333 0.94 12.18 -7.93
CA TRP A 333 2.22 11.74 -8.47
C TRP A 333 2.95 12.77 -9.34
N ASN A 334 2.52 14.03 -9.29
CA ASN A 334 3.08 15.10 -10.09
C ASN A 334 3.72 16.16 -9.19
N LEU A 335 4.98 16.48 -9.44
CA LEU A 335 5.69 17.55 -8.71
C LEU A 335 5.69 18.89 -9.45
N LYS A 336 5.35 18.88 -10.74
CA LYS A 336 5.39 20.07 -11.61
C LYS A 336 4.02 20.72 -11.75
N ASP A 337 2.96 19.90 -11.74
CA ASP A 337 1.59 20.39 -11.83
C ASP A 337 1.00 20.63 -10.44
N SER A 338 0.15 21.65 -10.35
CA SER A 338 -0.54 22.07 -9.13
C SER A 338 -1.47 20.97 -8.60
N ALA A 339 -1.37 20.63 -7.32
CA ALA A 339 -2.36 19.76 -6.69
C ALA A 339 -3.73 20.47 -6.64
N THR A 340 -4.75 19.90 -7.28
CA THR A 340 -6.10 20.49 -7.27
C THR A 340 -6.79 20.27 -5.91
N GLU A 341 -7.37 21.33 -5.36
CA GLU A 341 -8.15 21.29 -4.10
C GLU A 341 -9.22 20.19 -4.18
N TRP A 342 -9.38 19.41 -3.11
CA TRP A 342 -10.35 18.30 -3.04
C TRP A 342 -10.14 17.16 -4.06
N SER A 343 -8.90 16.98 -4.55
CA SER A 343 -8.51 15.81 -5.34
C SER A 343 -7.35 15.03 -4.71
N ILE A 344 -7.37 13.71 -4.86
CA ILE A 344 -6.24 12.80 -4.62
C ILE A 344 -6.16 11.92 -5.87
N ASP A 345 -4.95 11.61 -6.32
CA ASP A 345 -4.72 10.67 -7.41
C ASP A 345 -5.31 11.04 -8.77
N VAL A 346 -5.63 12.30 -9.05
CA VAL A 346 -6.17 12.70 -10.36
C VAL A 346 -5.02 13.20 -11.24
N GLY A 347 -4.72 12.44 -12.30
CA GLY A 347 -3.69 12.77 -13.29
C GLY A 347 -3.12 11.53 -13.98
N TRP A 348 -2.58 11.72 -15.19
CA TRP A 348 -1.98 10.64 -16.00
C TRP A 348 -0.82 9.92 -15.30
N ALA A 349 -0.05 10.63 -14.47
CA ALA A 349 1.02 10.03 -13.68
C ALA A 349 0.46 9.02 -12.65
N SER A 350 -0.59 9.40 -11.93
CA SER A 350 -1.29 8.54 -10.97
C SER A 350 -1.92 7.32 -11.67
N ALA A 351 -2.62 7.53 -12.79
CA ALA A 351 -3.20 6.45 -13.59
C ALA A 351 -2.11 5.46 -14.06
N GLY A 352 -0.99 5.97 -14.59
CA GLY A 352 0.12 5.14 -15.04
C GLY A 352 0.74 4.29 -13.92
N VAL A 353 0.96 4.87 -12.72
CA VAL A 353 1.49 4.12 -11.58
C VAL A 353 0.53 3.01 -11.15
N LYS A 354 -0.78 3.26 -11.14
CA LYS A 354 -1.80 2.26 -10.78
C LYS A 354 -1.86 1.11 -11.79
N ILE A 355 -1.80 1.39 -13.09
CA ILE A 355 -1.71 0.36 -14.15
C ILE A 355 -0.42 -0.45 -14.04
N ILE A 356 0.73 0.19 -13.81
CA ILE A 356 1.99 -0.54 -13.62
C ILE A 356 1.90 -1.44 -12.39
N ASN A 357 1.32 -0.93 -11.29
CA ASN A 357 1.11 -1.72 -10.07
C ASN A 357 0.21 -2.95 -10.34
N GLU A 358 -0.82 -2.81 -11.16
CA GLU A 358 -1.67 -3.93 -11.61
C GLU A 358 -0.85 -5.00 -12.38
N TRP A 359 -0.03 -4.59 -13.35
CA TRP A 359 0.76 -5.52 -14.14
C TRP A 359 1.79 -6.26 -13.30
N VAL A 360 2.44 -5.54 -12.38
CA VAL A 360 3.37 -6.14 -11.42
C VAL A 360 2.62 -7.09 -10.49
N ALA A 361 1.41 -6.74 -10.06
CA ALA A 361 0.56 -7.61 -9.24
C ALA A 361 0.29 -8.95 -9.92
N ALA A 362 -0.22 -8.93 -11.16
CA ALA A 362 -0.49 -10.12 -11.93
C ALA A 362 0.79 -10.95 -12.17
N THR A 363 1.91 -10.28 -12.46
CA THR A 363 3.21 -10.94 -12.71
C THR A 363 3.75 -11.63 -11.46
N VAL A 364 3.80 -10.93 -10.32
CA VAL A 364 4.29 -11.48 -9.05
C VAL A 364 3.41 -12.63 -8.57
N TYR A 365 2.08 -12.51 -8.71
CA TYR A 365 1.14 -13.59 -8.40
C TYR A 365 1.41 -14.83 -9.25
N THR A 366 1.49 -14.65 -10.57
CA THR A 366 1.76 -15.74 -11.52
C THR A 366 3.09 -16.41 -11.23
N TRP A 367 4.14 -15.61 -10.96
CA TRP A 367 5.46 -16.13 -10.59
C TRP A 367 5.41 -16.93 -9.27
N LYS A 368 4.66 -16.47 -8.26
CA LYS A 368 4.50 -17.20 -7.00
C LYS A 368 3.81 -18.56 -7.20
N LEU A 369 2.92 -18.70 -8.19
CA LEU A 369 2.30 -19.97 -8.55
C LEU A 369 3.27 -20.91 -9.30
N VAL A 370 4.05 -20.37 -10.23
CA VAL A 370 4.92 -21.16 -11.13
C VAL A 370 6.27 -21.52 -10.49
N SER A 371 6.82 -20.65 -9.65
CA SER A 371 8.16 -20.79 -9.05
C SER A 371 8.40 -22.12 -8.31
N PRO A 372 7.47 -22.65 -7.50
CA PRO A 372 7.63 -23.97 -6.86
C PRO A 372 7.76 -25.11 -7.88
N VAL A 373 6.96 -25.07 -8.95
CA VAL A 373 6.94 -26.11 -10.01
C VAL A 373 8.26 -26.10 -10.79
N VAL A 374 8.74 -24.91 -11.15
CA VAL A 374 10.03 -24.75 -11.85
C VAL A 374 11.19 -25.24 -10.98
N LYS A 375 11.18 -24.96 -9.68
CA LYS A 375 12.19 -25.45 -8.74
C LYS A 375 12.17 -26.97 -8.62
N GLN A 376 10.99 -27.57 -8.45
CA GLN A 376 10.85 -29.04 -8.39
C GLN A 376 11.35 -29.71 -9.67
N TYR A 377 10.98 -29.18 -10.84
CA TYR A 377 11.45 -29.70 -12.12
C TYR A 377 12.99 -29.64 -12.27
N ARG A 378 13.62 -28.55 -11.83
CA ARG A 378 15.09 -28.44 -11.81
C ARG A 378 15.76 -29.45 -10.88
N VAL A 379 15.18 -29.70 -9.69
CA VAL A 379 15.72 -30.68 -8.75
C VAL A 379 15.65 -32.09 -9.34
N VAL A 380 14.49 -32.49 -9.89
CA VAL A 380 14.32 -33.81 -10.52
C VAL A 380 15.27 -34.02 -11.69
N ASN A 381 15.44 -33.03 -12.57
CA ASN A 381 16.37 -33.15 -13.70
C ASN A 381 17.84 -33.21 -13.23
N ASN A 382 18.21 -32.50 -12.16
CA ASN A 382 19.56 -32.54 -11.60
C ASN A 382 19.84 -33.89 -10.91
N GLU A 383 18.85 -34.51 -10.26
CA GLU A 383 18.99 -35.85 -9.69
C GLU A 383 19.12 -36.92 -10.80
N GLN A 384 18.36 -36.79 -11.89
CA GLN A 384 18.45 -37.71 -13.04
C GLN A 384 19.76 -37.60 -13.82
N THR A 385 20.43 -36.45 -13.80
CA THR A 385 21.74 -36.26 -14.45
C THR A 385 22.92 -36.66 -13.57
N MET A 386 22.70 -36.94 -12.27
CA MET A 386 23.72 -37.42 -11.33
C MET A 386 23.63 -38.93 -11.04
N GLN A 387 22.67 -39.66 -11.63
CA GLN A 387 22.67 -41.11 -11.61
C GLN A 387 23.60 -41.63 -12.74
N PRO A 388 24.67 -42.38 -12.41
CA PRO A 388 25.69 -42.82 -13.36
C PRO A 388 25.21 -43.89 -14.35
#